data_AF-A0A2E7K1R5-F1
#
_entry.id   AF-A0A2E7K1R5-F1
#
_cell.length_a   1.000
_cell.length_b   1.000
_cell.length_c   1.000
_cell.angle_alpha   90.00
_cell.angle_beta   90.00
_cell.angle_gamma   90.00
#
_symmetry.space_group_name_H-M   'P 1'
#
loop_
_entity.id
_entity.type
_entity.pdbx_description
1 polymer ?
#
loop_
_entity_poly.entity_id
_entity_poly.type
_entity_poly.pdbx_seq_one_letter_code
_entity_poly.pdbx_strand_id
1 'polypeptide(L)'
;MLKKSLIATIIILFIGWAGFSLWQIIWHRSLIPQKIETHWWPVTIDGKIGLMYACGAAIFEMKASTAKAIATQGLDFFEDPEEVQASGLFRTKKHYYRDWKETPWGLGKLSDGGYADIVGCNSSLSPIEKRAIADAAFEKGGYYPHGTENARLLVLPSLQLVVFTYGK
;
A
#
# COMPACT_ATOMS: atom_id res chain seq x y z
N MET A 1 6.18 45.45 -9.19
CA MET A 1 5.37 44.43 -9.90
C MET A 1 6.01 43.03 -9.86
N LEU A 2 7.33 42.91 -10.00
CA LEU A 2 8.07 41.62 -9.95
C LEU A 2 7.76 40.73 -8.72
N LYS A 3 7.67 41.31 -7.51
CA LYS A 3 7.38 40.56 -6.27
C LYS A 3 5.98 39.90 -6.27
N LYS A 4 4.96 40.56 -6.84
CA LYS A 4 3.59 40.01 -6.91
C LYS A 4 3.51 38.86 -7.91
N SER A 5 4.21 38.97 -9.04
CA SER A 5 4.31 37.90 -10.03
C SER A 5 5.05 36.68 -9.48
N LEU A 6 6.14 36.87 -8.73
CA LEU A 6 6.88 35.78 -8.10
C LEU A 6 6.04 35.03 -7.05
N ILE A 7 5.31 35.77 -6.20
CA ILE A 7 4.42 35.17 -5.20
C ILE A 7 3.32 34.35 -5.89
N ALA A 8 2.70 34.88 -6.95
CA ALA A 8 1.67 34.16 -7.70
C ALA A 8 2.20 32.86 -8.31
N THR A 9 3.40 32.87 -8.91
CA THR A 9 4.03 31.66 -9.45
C THR A 9 4.29 30.61 -8.37
N ILE A 10 4.81 31.02 -7.21
CA ILE A 10 5.06 30.10 -6.08
C ILE A 10 3.75 29.47 -5.60
N ILE A 11 2.68 30.27 -5.49
CA ILE A 11 1.35 29.77 -5.07
C ILE A 11 0.83 28.74 -6.08
N ILE A 12 0.93 29.01 -7.39
CA ILE A 12 0.48 28.07 -8.42
C ILE A 12 1.26 26.76 -8.35
N LEU A 13 2.58 26.82 -8.20
CA LEU A 13 3.41 25.63 -8.03
C LEU A 13 3.05 24.85 -6.77
N PHE A 14 2.79 25.54 -5.66
CA PHE A 14 2.39 24.91 -4.41
C PHE A 14 1.01 24.23 -4.52
N ILE A 15 0.02 24.88 -5.14
CA ILE A 15 -1.31 24.30 -5.38
C ILE A 15 -1.20 23.07 -6.29
N GLY A 16 -0.41 23.16 -7.36
CA GLY A 16 -0.17 22.03 -8.26
C GLY A 16 0.47 20.85 -7.54
N TRP A 17 1.51 21.11 -6.74
CA TRP A 17 2.17 20.09 -5.92
C TRP A 17 1.21 19.46 -4.89
N ALA A 18 0.48 20.28 -4.12
CA ALA A 18 -0.47 19.79 -3.13
C ALA A 18 -1.61 18.98 -3.77
N GLY A 19 -2.12 19.43 -4.92
CA GLY A 19 -3.13 18.70 -5.69
C GLY A 19 -2.63 17.34 -6.17
N PHE A 20 -1.40 17.27 -6.68
CA PHE A 20 -0.77 16.02 -7.08
C PHE A 20 -0.55 15.06 -5.90
N SER A 21 -0.04 15.56 -4.76
CA SER A 21 0.13 14.77 -3.55
C SER A 21 -1.18 14.21 -3.01
N LEU A 22 -2.24 15.04 -2.97
CA LEU A 22 -3.57 14.59 -2.56
C LEU A 22 -4.13 13.54 -3.52
N TRP A 23 -3.96 13.74 -4.82
CA TRP A 23 -4.37 12.77 -5.83
C TRP A 23 -3.67 11.42 -5.63
N GLN A 24 -2.35 11.41 -5.34
CA GLN A 24 -1.63 10.17 -5.05
C GLN A 24 -2.14 9.46 -3.80
N ILE A 25 -2.43 10.20 -2.72
CA ILE A 25 -2.97 9.61 -1.49
C ILE A 25 -4.35 9.00 -1.76
N ILE A 26 -5.24 9.74 -2.42
CA ILE A 26 -6.58 9.27 -2.78
C ILE A 26 -6.47 8.04 -3.68
N TRP A 27 -5.57 8.04 -4.66
CA TRP A 27 -5.36 6.92 -5.57
C TRP A 27 -4.90 5.68 -4.82
N HIS A 28 -3.85 5.74 -4.00
CA HIS A 28 -3.38 4.54 -3.28
C HIS A 28 -4.37 4.06 -2.22
N ARG A 29 -5.03 4.98 -1.51
CA ARG A 29 -6.05 4.62 -0.52
C ARG A 29 -7.26 3.97 -1.18
N SER A 30 -7.59 4.36 -2.42
CA SER A 30 -8.66 3.74 -3.19
C SER A 30 -8.42 2.25 -3.46
N LEU A 31 -7.17 1.80 -3.41
CA LEU A 31 -6.79 0.40 -3.62
C LEU A 31 -6.94 -0.44 -2.34
N ILE A 32 -7.06 0.17 -1.17
CA ILE A 32 -7.24 -0.58 0.08
C ILE A 32 -8.73 -0.94 0.22
N PRO A 33 -9.06 -2.21 0.52
CA PRO A 33 -10.40 -2.63 0.91
C PRO A 33 -11.05 -1.73 1.96
N GLN A 34 -12.32 -1.34 1.77
CA GLN A 34 -13.02 -0.45 2.71
C GLN A 34 -13.07 -0.99 4.14
N LYS A 35 -13.18 -2.32 4.27
CA LYS A 35 -13.18 -3.01 5.57
C LYS A 35 -11.90 -2.77 6.36
N ILE A 36 -10.78 -2.53 5.68
CA ILE A 36 -9.48 -2.27 6.31
C ILE A 36 -9.37 -0.77 6.58
N GLU A 37 -9.87 -0.34 7.73
CA GLU A 37 -9.79 1.08 8.09
C GLU A 37 -8.36 1.49 8.40
N THR A 38 -7.87 2.48 7.66
CA THR A 38 -6.55 3.11 7.85
C THR A 38 -6.66 4.56 8.29
N HIS A 39 -5.58 5.08 8.87
CA HIS A 39 -5.36 6.51 8.99
C HIS A 39 -5.37 7.18 7.60
N TRP A 40 -5.79 8.44 7.55
CA TRP A 40 -5.92 9.17 6.29
C TRP A 40 -4.56 9.37 5.61
N TRP A 41 -3.54 9.70 6.41
CA TRP A 41 -2.20 9.97 5.91
C TRP A 41 -1.40 8.68 5.78
N PRO A 42 -0.69 8.49 4.65
CA PRO A 42 0.21 7.35 4.50
C PRO A 42 1.41 7.52 5.43
N VAL A 43 1.98 6.39 5.85
CA VAL A 43 3.32 6.35 6.44
C VAL A 43 4.34 6.77 5.38
N THR A 44 4.21 6.20 4.18
CA THR A 44 5.04 6.57 3.02
C THR A 44 4.32 6.19 1.72
N ILE A 45 4.53 7.01 0.69
CA ILE A 45 4.26 6.67 -0.71
C ILE A 45 5.54 7.03 -1.45
N ASP A 46 6.33 6.03 -1.82
CA ASP A 46 7.62 6.26 -2.44
C ASP A 46 7.99 5.12 -3.41
N GLY A 47 8.73 5.48 -4.43
CA GLY A 47 9.15 4.58 -5.49
C GLY A 47 9.90 5.27 -6.61
N LYS A 48 10.34 4.47 -7.56
CA LYS A 48 11.01 4.89 -8.79
C LYS A 48 10.07 4.66 -9.96
N ILE A 49 9.94 5.68 -10.80
CA ILE A 49 9.19 5.63 -12.05
C ILE A 49 10.18 5.89 -13.18
N GLY A 50 10.33 4.92 -14.07
CA GLY A 50 11.06 5.05 -15.33
C GLY A 50 10.11 5.06 -16.52
N LEU A 51 10.67 5.15 -17.74
CA LEU A 51 9.88 5.19 -18.99
C LEU A 51 9.04 3.92 -19.21
N MET A 52 9.55 2.76 -18.78
CA MET A 52 8.92 1.45 -18.98
C MET A 52 8.81 0.60 -17.71
N TYR A 53 9.21 1.13 -16.55
CA TYR A 53 9.16 0.41 -15.29
C TYR A 53 8.64 1.31 -14.17
N ALA A 54 7.96 0.73 -13.19
CA ALA A 54 7.58 1.40 -11.96
C ALA A 54 7.78 0.42 -10.81
N CYS A 55 8.40 0.90 -9.73
CA CYS A 55 8.73 0.10 -8.57
C CYS A 55 8.56 0.94 -7.31
N GLY A 56 7.78 0.50 -6.33
CA GLY A 56 7.57 1.27 -5.10
C GLY A 56 6.53 0.66 -4.19
N ALA A 57 6.23 1.37 -3.11
CA ALA A 57 5.20 0.98 -2.17
C ALA A 57 4.48 2.19 -1.58
N ALA A 58 3.19 1.99 -1.31
CA ALA A 58 2.37 2.84 -0.49
C ALA A 58 1.99 2.10 0.79
N ILE A 59 2.30 2.71 1.92
CA ILE A 59 2.14 2.10 3.24
C ILE A 59 1.22 2.98 4.07
N PHE A 60 0.21 2.37 4.66
CA PHE A 60 -0.76 3.02 5.53
C PHE A 60 -0.80 2.32 6.87
N GLU A 61 -0.93 3.13 7.93
CA GLU A 61 -1.20 2.61 9.27
C GLU A 61 -2.69 2.28 9.38
N MET A 62 -3.00 1.07 9.81
CA MET A 62 -4.34 0.63 10.17
C MET A 62 -4.76 1.25 11.48
N LYS A 63 -6.05 1.50 11.66
CA LYS A 63 -6.57 1.76 13.00
C LYS A 63 -6.33 0.54 13.88
N ALA A 64 -5.98 0.77 15.15
CA ALA A 64 -5.77 -0.30 16.12
C ALA A 64 -6.98 -1.26 16.25
N SER A 65 -8.21 -0.76 16.08
CA SER A 65 -9.43 -1.56 16.05
C SER A 65 -9.45 -2.56 14.89
N THR A 66 -9.06 -2.12 13.70
CA THR A 66 -8.98 -2.95 12.49
C THR A 66 -7.90 -4.01 12.65
N ALA A 67 -6.70 -3.62 13.08
CA ALA A 67 -5.59 -4.55 13.31
C ALA A 67 -5.98 -5.63 14.33
N LYS A 68 -6.65 -5.25 15.43
CA LYS A 68 -7.15 -6.19 16.43
C LYS A 68 -8.24 -7.11 15.88
N ALA A 69 -9.16 -6.59 15.08
CA ALA A 69 -10.21 -7.38 14.45
C ALA A 69 -9.61 -8.46 13.54
N ILE A 70 -8.67 -8.08 12.67
CA ILE A 70 -7.97 -9.01 11.77
C ILE A 70 -7.17 -10.05 12.57
N ALA A 71 -6.42 -9.63 13.59
CA ALA A 71 -5.65 -10.55 14.44
C ALA A 71 -6.53 -11.55 15.21
N THR A 72 -7.79 -11.20 15.49
CA THR A 72 -8.74 -12.06 16.21
C THR A 72 -9.51 -13.00 15.26
N GLN A 73 -9.92 -12.50 14.10
CA GLN A 73 -10.79 -13.21 13.14
C GLN A 73 -9.98 -14.00 12.10
N GLY A 74 -8.74 -13.60 11.84
CA GLY A 74 -7.89 -14.22 10.83
C GLY A 74 -8.47 -14.09 9.41
N LEU A 75 -8.54 -15.21 8.69
CA LEU A 75 -9.04 -15.26 7.32
C LEU A 75 -10.52 -14.89 7.21
N ASP A 76 -11.32 -15.17 8.25
CA ASP A 76 -12.75 -14.87 8.30
C ASP A 76 -13.04 -13.37 8.13
N PHE A 77 -12.09 -12.50 8.52
CA PHE A 77 -12.20 -11.06 8.28
C PHE A 77 -12.35 -10.73 6.79
N PHE A 78 -11.74 -11.53 5.91
CA PHE A 78 -11.64 -11.28 4.48
C PHE A 78 -12.65 -12.07 3.63
N GLU A 79 -13.55 -12.84 4.24
CA GLU A 79 -14.49 -13.71 3.53
C GLU A 79 -15.61 -12.96 2.79
N ASP A 80 -15.85 -11.68 3.08
CA ASP A 80 -16.89 -10.89 2.42
C ASP A 80 -16.38 -10.23 1.11
N PRO A 81 -16.74 -10.76 -0.07
CA PRO A 81 -16.26 -10.26 -1.36
C PRO A 81 -16.83 -8.89 -1.75
N GLU A 82 -17.88 -8.39 -1.08
CA GLU A 82 -18.42 -7.05 -1.32
C GLU A 82 -17.63 -5.98 -0.57
N GLU A 83 -17.18 -6.28 0.66
CA GLU A 83 -16.43 -5.38 1.51
C GLU A 83 -14.93 -5.31 1.18
N VAL A 84 -14.41 -6.34 0.51
CA VAL A 84 -13.00 -6.44 0.12
C VAL A 84 -12.71 -5.79 -1.24
N GLN A 85 -13.58 -4.91 -1.72
CA GLN A 85 -13.36 -4.15 -2.95
C GLN A 85 -12.55 -2.87 -2.70
N ALA A 86 -11.63 -2.57 -3.61
CA ALA A 86 -11.03 -1.24 -3.74
C ALA A 86 -12.13 -0.18 -3.85
N SER A 87 -12.09 0.85 -3.01
CA SER A 87 -13.07 1.93 -3.00
C SER A 87 -12.72 3.05 -3.97
N GLY A 88 -13.60 3.40 -4.92
CA GLY A 88 -13.50 4.68 -5.65
C GLY A 88 -13.72 4.60 -7.16
N LEU A 89 -13.25 5.64 -7.88
CA LEU A 89 -13.43 5.90 -9.32
C LEU A 89 -12.95 4.75 -10.23
N PHE A 90 -12.16 3.81 -9.72
CA PHE A 90 -11.52 2.74 -10.47
C PHE A 90 -11.95 1.34 -10.00
N ARG A 91 -13.23 1.18 -9.64
CA ARG A 91 -13.98 -0.07 -9.35
C ARG A 91 -13.88 -1.18 -10.43
N THR A 92 -12.97 -1.06 -11.40
CA THR A 92 -13.05 -1.71 -12.70
C THR A 92 -12.59 -3.16 -12.73
N LYS A 93 -12.12 -3.77 -11.64
CA LYS A 93 -12.02 -5.24 -11.58
C LYS A 93 -12.42 -5.79 -10.22
N LYS A 94 -13.58 -6.42 -10.18
CA LYS A 94 -14.15 -7.21 -9.06
C LYS A 94 -13.28 -8.41 -8.61
N HIS A 95 -12.04 -8.51 -9.10
CA HIS A 95 -11.20 -9.71 -9.03
C HIS A 95 -9.85 -9.49 -8.33
N TYR A 96 -9.54 -8.29 -7.81
CA TYR A 96 -8.21 -8.02 -7.25
C TYR A 96 -7.96 -8.65 -5.88
N TYR A 97 -8.99 -8.82 -5.04
CA TYR A 97 -8.79 -9.24 -3.65
C TYR A 97 -9.66 -10.45 -3.30
N ARG A 98 -9.26 -11.62 -3.80
CA ARG A 98 -9.93 -12.90 -3.54
C ARG A 98 -8.93 -13.94 -3.03
N ASP A 99 -9.45 -15.04 -2.52
CA ASP A 99 -8.68 -16.20 -2.08
C ASP A 99 -7.54 -15.79 -1.14
N TRP A 100 -7.90 -15.03 -0.10
CA TRP A 100 -6.95 -14.55 0.89
C TRP A 100 -6.21 -15.72 1.54
N LYS A 101 -4.92 -15.50 1.77
CA LYS A 101 -4.02 -16.46 2.41
C LYS A 101 -3.32 -15.79 3.57
N GLU A 102 -3.11 -16.58 4.61
CA GLU A 102 -2.22 -16.19 5.70
C GLU A 102 -0.77 -16.32 5.23
N THR A 103 0.10 -15.47 5.74
CA THR A 103 1.55 -15.65 5.66
C THR A 103 1.97 -16.92 6.43
N PRO A 104 3.13 -17.55 6.13
CA PRO A 104 4.22 -17.05 5.31
C PRO A 104 3.85 -16.91 3.84
N TRP A 105 4.23 -15.77 3.26
CA TRP A 105 4.07 -15.58 1.82
C TRP A 105 4.88 -16.63 1.05
N GLY A 106 4.22 -17.48 0.26
CA GLY A 106 4.86 -18.56 -0.49
C GLY A 106 5.96 -18.08 -1.43
N LEU A 107 7.19 -18.57 -1.22
CA LEU A 107 8.47 -18.27 -1.89
C LEU A 107 8.56 -18.68 -3.38
N GLY A 108 7.46 -18.62 -4.13
CA GLY A 108 7.47 -18.90 -5.57
C GLY A 108 8.01 -17.72 -6.37
N LYS A 109 9.35 -17.64 -6.49
CA LYS A 109 10.14 -16.64 -7.25
C LYS A 109 10.06 -15.20 -6.72
N LEU A 110 10.61 -14.97 -5.53
CA LEU A 110 11.27 -13.68 -5.28
C LEU A 110 12.63 -13.75 -6.01
N SER A 111 12.79 -13.04 -7.11
CA SER A 111 14.08 -12.97 -7.82
C SER A 111 15.09 -12.24 -6.92
N ASP A 112 16.19 -12.89 -6.54
CA ASP A 112 17.43 -12.39 -5.90
C ASP A 112 17.36 -11.21 -4.89
N GLY A 113 16.20 -10.92 -4.31
CA GLY A 113 16.00 -9.70 -3.52
C GLY A 113 14.75 -9.73 -2.64
N GLY A 114 14.37 -10.88 -2.07
CA GLY A 114 13.07 -11.12 -1.41
C GLY A 114 12.60 -10.13 -0.33
N TYR A 115 13.45 -9.24 0.17
CA TYR A 115 13.08 -8.10 1.02
C TYR A 115 12.67 -6.85 0.22
N ALA A 116 13.34 -6.60 -0.91
CA ALA A 116 13.12 -5.47 -1.81
C ALA A 116 11.83 -5.60 -2.63
N ASP A 117 11.33 -6.81 -2.86
CA ASP A 117 10.06 -7.00 -3.57
C ASP A 117 8.84 -6.67 -2.69
N ILE A 118 8.95 -6.83 -1.37
CA ILE A 118 7.84 -6.64 -0.42
C ILE A 118 7.49 -5.16 -0.25
N VAL A 119 8.52 -4.31 -0.15
CA VAL A 119 8.37 -2.84 0.00
C VAL A 119 8.78 -2.08 -1.27
N GLY A 120 9.10 -2.79 -2.35
CA GLY A 120 9.58 -2.23 -3.60
C GLY A 120 10.87 -1.40 -3.44
N CYS A 121 11.04 -0.48 -4.38
CA CYS A 121 12.15 0.48 -4.42
C CYS A 121 11.93 1.68 -3.49
N ASN A 122 11.08 1.53 -2.45
CA ASN A 122 10.78 2.58 -1.48
C ASN A 122 12.07 2.95 -0.73
N SER A 123 12.52 4.20 -0.90
CA SER A 123 13.75 4.73 -0.31
C SER A 123 13.51 5.49 1.00
N SER A 124 12.25 5.81 1.29
CA SER A 124 11.82 6.52 2.50
C SER A 124 11.88 5.67 3.76
N LEU A 125 11.74 4.34 3.64
CA LEU A 125 11.92 3.41 4.76
C LEU A 125 13.40 3.19 5.08
N SER A 126 13.73 3.21 6.38
CA SER A 126 15.02 2.76 6.90
C SER A 126 15.21 1.24 6.70
N PRO A 127 16.46 0.74 6.69
CA PRO A 127 16.72 -0.69 6.60
C PRO A 127 16.02 -1.54 7.69
N ILE A 128 15.86 -0.97 8.89
CA ILE A 128 15.19 -1.65 10.02
C ILE A 128 13.70 -1.81 9.74
N GLU A 129 13.02 -0.77 9.24
CA GLU A 129 11.60 -0.83 8.91
C GLU A 129 11.33 -1.81 7.76
N LYS A 130 12.17 -1.79 6.72
CA LYS A 130 12.08 -2.74 5.61
C LYS A 130 12.20 -4.19 6.10
N ARG A 131 13.14 -4.43 7.02
CA ARG A 131 13.35 -5.74 7.63
C ARG A 131 12.15 -6.15 8.48
N ALA A 132 11.62 -5.27 9.32
CA ALA A 132 10.45 -5.57 10.15
C ALA A 132 9.23 -5.96 9.31
N ILE A 133 8.96 -5.23 8.21
CA ILE A 133 7.87 -5.56 7.28
C ILE A 133 8.09 -6.93 6.62
N ALA A 134 9.32 -7.21 6.19
CA ALA A 134 9.63 -8.49 5.56
C ALA A 134 9.55 -9.66 6.55
N ASP A 135 10.11 -9.51 7.75
CA ASP A 135 10.04 -10.52 8.81
C ASP A 135 8.56 -10.84 9.10
N ALA A 136 7.70 -9.82 9.26
CA ALA A 136 6.26 -10.01 9.44
C ALA A 136 5.55 -10.67 8.23
N ALA A 137 6.06 -10.50 7.01
CA ALA A 137 5.53 -11.17 5.82
C ALA A 137 5.92 -12.65 5.70
N PHE A 138 7.02 -13.05 6.36
CA PHE A 138 7.53 -14.42 6.41
C PHE A 138 7.12 -15.17 7.68
N GLU A 139 6.55 -14.48 8.67
CA GLU A 139 5.93 -15.08 9.84
C GLU A 139 4.43 -15.30 9.63
N LYS A 140 3.76 -16.05 10.51
CA LYS A 140 2.29 -16.18 10.51
C LYS A 140 1.62 -14.90 11.03
N GLY A 141 0.33 -14.73 10.71
CA GLY A 141 -0.48 -13.61 11.19
C GLY A 141 -0.55 -12.38 10.29
N GLY A 142 0.12 -12.41 9.13
CA GLY A 142 -0.12 -11.49 8.02
C GLY A 142 -1.07 -12.09 6.98
N TYR A 143 -1.64 -11.26 6.11
CA TYR A 143 -2.64 -11.70 5.14
C TYR A 143 -2.44 -11.05 3.78
N TYR A 144 -2.69 -11.80 2.72
CA TYR A 144 -2.61 -11.31 1.36
C TYR A 144 -3.63 -11.99 0.43
N PRO A 145 -4.15 -11.27 -0.57
CA PRO A 145 -5.04 -11.84 -1.58
C PRO A 145 -4.26 -12.56 -2.67
N HIS A 146 -4.87 -13.58 -3.28
CA HIS A 146 -4.36 -14.23 -4.48
C HIS A 146 -4.76 -13.45 -5.75
N GLY A 147 -3.96 -13.55 -6.82
CA GLY A 147 -4.37 -13.10 -8.16
C GLY A 147 -3.91 -11.70 -8.61
N THR A 148 -2.93 -11.08 -7.95
CA THR A 148 -2.45 -9.75 -8.31
C THR A 148 -1.05 -9.80 -8.96
N GLU A 149 -1.00 -9.85 -10.30
CA GLU A 149 0.24 -10.10 -11.06
C GLU A 149 1.28 -8.96 -10.99
N ASN A 150 0.86 -7.69 -10.82
CA ASN A 150 1.73 -6.51 -10.97
C ASN A 150 1.70 -5.54 -9.77
N ALA A 151 0.84 -5.82 -8.80
CA ALA A 151 0.73 -5.08 -7.56
C ALA A 151 0.34 -6.07 -6.47
N ARG A 152 0.79 -5.90 -5.24
CA ARG A 152 0.50 -6.85 -4.15
C ARG A 152 0.07 -6.06 -2.93
N LEU A 153 -1.04 -6.49 -2.35
CA LEU A 153 -1.53 -5.98 -1.07
C LEU A 153 -1.12 -6.95 0.02
N LEU A 154 -0.48 -6.44 1.07
CA LEU A 154 -0.08 -7.20 2.24
C LEU A 154 -0.62 -6.49 3.48
N VAL A 155 -1.27 -7.24 4.34
CA VAL A 155 -1.89 -6.75 5.58
C VAL A 155 -1.14 -7.36 6.74
N LEU A 156 -0.54 -6.52 7.58
CA LEU A 156 0.33 -6.90 8.69
C LEU A 156 -0.22 -6.36 10.02
N PRO A 157 -1.17 -7.06 10.66
CA PRO A 157 -1.77 -6.67 11.94
C PRO A 157 -0.75 -6.45 13.06
N SER A 158 0.31 -7.25 13.12
CA SER A 158 1.36 -7.14 14.14
C SER A 158 2.11 -5.80 14.08
N LEU A 159 2.22 -5.20 12.90
CA LEU A 159 2.81 -3.89 12.67
C LEU A 159 1.76 -2.78 12.53
N GLN A 160 0.47 -3.12 12.54
CA GLN A 160 -0.63 -2.23 12.19
C GLN A 160 -0.44 -1.60 10.79
N LEU A 161 0.13 -2.33 9.83
CA LEU A 161 0.41 -1.80 8.49
C LEU A 161 -0.40 -2.50 7.40
N VAL A 162 -0.76 -1.71 6.39
CA VAL A 162 -1.16 -2.20 5.07
C VAL A 162 -0.10 -1.73 4.08
N VAL A 163 0.47 -2.67 3.36
CA VAL A 163 1.55 -2.44 2.39
C VAL A 163 1.01 -2.77 1.00
N PHE A 164 0.92 -1.74 0.16
CA PHE A 164 0.65 -1.91 -1.26
C PHE A 164 1.96 -1.73 -2.02
N THR A 165 2.51 -2.81 -2.57
CA THR A 165 3.71 -2.78 -3.42
C THR A 165 3.32 -2.88 -4.88
N TYR A 166 4.05 -2.18 -5.75
CA TYR A 166 3.86 -2.22 -7.20
C TYR A 166 5.21 -2.36 -7.87
N GLY A 167 5.25 -3.23 -8.89
CA GLY A 167 6.46 -3.59 -9.60
C GLY A 167 6.10 -4.14 -10.97
N LYS A 168 6.68 -3.55 -12.02
CA LYS A 168 6.67 -4.08 -13.39
C LYS A 168 8.10 -4.13 -13.91
#